data_AF-A0A6G6Z2G8-F1
#
_entry.id   AF-A0A6G6Z2G8-F1
#
_cell.length_a   1.000
_cell.length_b   1.000
_cell.length_c   1.000
_cell.angle_alpha   90.00
_cell.angle_beta   90.00
_cell.angle_gamma   90.00
#
_symmetry.space_group_name_H-M   'P 1'
#
loop_
_entity.id
_entity.type
_entity.pdbx_description
1 polymer ?
#
loop_
_entity_poly.entity_id
_entity_poly.type
_entity_poly.pdbx_seq_one_letter_code
_entity_poly.pdbx_strand_id
1 'polypeptide(L)' 'MATNEGYLGWRAAVDQGLVDIYCIAVEDAGLDEEYLERHWKSKQTPTEFVQWFGNKYDLDRRPPTIRTTDR' A
#
# COMPACT_ATOMS: atom_id res chain seq x y z
N MET A 1 -23.05 9.26 -3.08
CA MET A 1 -22.09 9.78 -2.09
C MET A 1 -21.19 8.62 -1.73
N ALA A 2 -19.89 8.70 -2.04
CA ALA A 2 -18.98 7.64 -1.66
C ALA A 2 -18.79 7.75 -0.15
N THR A 3 -19.40 6.85 0.61
CA THR A 3 -19.43 6.91 2.07
C THR A 3 -18.01 6.76 2.61
N ASN A 4 -17.71 7.51 3.67
CA ASN A 4 -16.42 7.54 4.35
C ASN A 4 -15.90 6.13 4.67
N GLU A 5 -16.81 5.18 4.91
CA GLU A 5 -16.54 3.76 5.15
C GLU A 5 -15.82 3.06 3.99
N GLY A 6 -16.15 3.40 2.74
CA GLY A 6 -15.51 2.81 1.56
C GLY A 6 -14.07 3.31 1.36
N TYR A 7 -13.81 4.57 1.71
CA TYR A 7 -12.46 5.15 1.69
C TYR A 7 -11.60 4.58 2.82
N LEU A 8 -12.13 4.52 4.04
CA LEU A 8 -11.41 3.97 5.19
C LEU A 8 -11.03 2.50 4.98
N GLY A 9 -11.93 1.70 4.41
CA GLY A 9 -11.63 0.30 4.05
C GLY A 9 -10.54 0.19 2.97
N TRP A 10 -10.57 1.05 1.96
CA TRP A 10 -9.54 1.09 0.93
C TRP A 10 -8.18 1.51 1.50
N ARG A 11 -8.14 2.54 2.33
CA ARG A 11 -6.92 3.03 2.98
C ARG A 11 -6.30 1.96 3.88
N ALA A 12 -7.11 1.27 4.69
CA ALA A 12 -6.63 0.18 5.53
C ALA A 12 -6.01 -0.95 4.71
N ALA A 13 -6.60 -1.29 3.57
CA ALA A 13 -6.05 -2.30 2.66
C ALA A 13 -4.73 -1.86 1.99
N VAL A 14 -4.60 -0.58 1.64
CA VAL A 14 -3.34 0.00 1.13
C VAL A 14 -2.25 -0.07 2.19
N ASP A 15 -2.55 0.35 3.42
CA ASP A 15 -1.61 0.34 4.53
C ASP A 15 -1.11 -1.07 4.82
N GLN A 16 -2.04 -2.03 4.93
CA GLN A 16 -1.68 -3.42 5.13
C GLN A 16 -0.84 -3.98 3.99
N GLY A 17 -1.11 -3.61 2.74
CA GLY A 17 -0.31 -4.02 1.58
C GLY A 17 1.09 -3.41 1.55
N LEU A 18 1.24 -2.13 1.90
CA LEU A 18 2.56 -1.49 2.01
C LEU A 18 3.39 -2.09 3.14
N VAL A 19 2.76 -2.36 4.30
CA VAL A 19 3.44 -2.99 5.43
C VAL A 19 3.85 -4.41 5.09
N ASP A 20 2.97 -5.21 4.48
CA ASP A 20 3.28 -6.60 4.11
C ASP A 20 4.42 -6.68 3.09
N ILE A 21 4.30 -5.95 1.98
CA ILE A 21 5.22 -6.06 0.84
C ILE A 21 6.52 -5.27 1.08
N TYR A 22 6.43 -4.06 1.65
CA TYR A 22 7.56 -3.12 1.72
C TYR A 22 7.99 -2.78 3.15
N CYS A 23 7.29 -3.25 4.19
CA CYS A 23 7.54 -2.86 5.59
C CYS A 23 7.29 -1.38 5.91
N ILE A 24 6.53 -0.68 5.08
CA ILE A 24 6.34 0.77 5.21
C ILE A 24 4.87 1.03 5.50
N ALA A 25 4.58 1.85 6.51
CA ALA A 25 3.22 2.33 6.77
C ALA A 25 2.90 3.50 5.85
N VAL A 26 1.62 3.76 5.58
CA VAL A 26 1.18 4.91 4.77
C VAL A 26 1.74 6.24 5.31
N GLU A 27 1.81 6.37 6.64
CA GLU A 27 2.37 7.55 7.32
C GLU A 27 3.89 7.68 7.09
N ASP A 28 4.62 6.57 7.12
CA ASP A 28 6.07 6.52 6.91
C ASP A 28 6.44 6.78 5.43
N ALA A 29 5.55 6.36 4.52
CA ALA A 29 5.62 6.67 3.09
C ALA A 29 5.34 8.15 2.75
N GLY A 30 4.91 8.97 3.72
CA GLY A 30 4.54 10.38 3.49
C GLY A 30 3.31 10.52 2.59
N LEU A 31 2.37 9.57 2.65
CA LEU A 31 1.15 9.58 1.84
C LEU A 31 0.04 10.35 2.55
N ASP A 32 -0.24 11.56 2.08
CA ASP A 32 -1.33 12.39 2.58
C ASP A 32 -2.72 11.87 2.22
N GLU A 33 -3.70 12.22 3.04
CA GLU A 33 -5.11 11.83 2.86
C GLU A 33 -5.67 12.28 1.50
N GLU A 34 -5.35 13.50 1.08
CA GLU A 34 -5.76 14.05 -0.22
C GLU A 34 -5.17 13.22 -1.39
N TYR A 35 -3.94 12.74 -1.25
CA TYR A 35 -3.29 11.93 -2.26
C TYR A 35 -4.01 10.58 -2.42
N LEU A 36 -4.25 9.90 -1.30
CA LEU A 36 -4.98 8.65 -1.23
C LEU A 36 -6.41 8.79 -1.77
N GLU A 37 -7.10 9.88 -1.43
CA GLU A 37 -8.47 10.13 -1.88
C GLU A 37 -8.56 10.29 -3.41
N ARG A 38 -7.57 10.97 -4.04
CA ARG A 38 -7.51 11.12 -5.50
C ARG A 38 -7.37 9.78 -6.22
N HIS A 39 -6.54 8.88 -5.69
CA HIS A 39 -6.36 7.53 -6.25
C HIS A 39 -7.59 6.65 -6.03
N TRP A 40 -8.20 6.75 -4.85
CA TRP A 40 -9.47 6.06 -4.56
C TRP A 40 -10.60 6.54 -5.49
N LYS A 41 -10.74 7.85 -5.71
CA LYS A 41 -11.71 8.43 -6.66
C LYS A 41 -11.47 7.99 -8.11
N SER A 42 -10.23 7.66 -8.45
CA SER A 42 -9.87 7.08 -9.75
C SER A 42 -10.27 5.61 -9.90
N LYS A 43 -10.97 5.03 -8.91
CA LYS A 43 -11.40 3.63 -8.85
C LYS A 43 -10.24 2.62 -8.89
N GLN A 44 -9.05 3.05 -8.51
CA GLN A 44 -7.89 2.17 -8.43
C GLN A 44 -8.05 1.22 -7.24
N THR A 45 -7.71 -0.06 -7.40
CA THR A 45 -7.74 -1.01 -6.28
C THR A 45 -6.57 -0.77 -5.33
N PRO A 46 -6.69 -1.14 -4.04
CA PRO A 46 -5.60 -0.92 -3.08
C PRO A 46 -4.33 -1.68 -3.49
N THR A 47 -4.47 -2.90 -4.02
CA THR A 47 -3.34 -3.70 -4.51
C THR A 47 -2.64 -3.06 -5.72
N GLU A 48 -3.39 -2.49 -6.66
CA GLU A 48 -2.81 -1.76 -7.79
C GLU A 48 -2.04 -0.52 -7.32
N PHE A 49 -2.61 0.23 -6.37
CA PHE A 49 -1.93 1.39 -5.79
C PHE A 49 -0.60 1.00 -5.12
N VAL A 50 -0.60 -0.05 -4.31
CA VAL A 50 0.61 -0.55 -3.62
C VAL A 50 1.69 -0.98 -4.62
N GLN A 51 1.31 -1.68 -5.69
CA GLN A 51 2.26 -2.08 -6.74
C GLN A 51 2.79 -0.89 -7.52
N TRP A 52 1.91 0.04 -7.90
CA TRP A 52 2.30 1.26 -8.60
C TRP A 52 3.22 2.11 -7.73
N PHE A 53 2.93 2.24 -6.43
CA PHE A 53 3.74 3.00 -5.49
C PHE A 53 5.14 2.41 -5.38
N GLY A 54 5.25 1.09 -5.15
CA GLY A 54 6.54 0.42 -5.11
C GLY A 54 7.33 0.56 -6.41
N ASN A 55 6.68 0.43 -7.56
CA ASN A 55 7.36 0.61 -8.86
C ASN A 55 7.77 2.08 -9.12
N LYS A 56 6.96 3.05 -8.67
CA LYS A 56 7.23 4.48 -8.88
C LYS A 56 8.40 4.98 -8.03
N TYR A 57 8.52 4.49 -6.81
CA TYR A 57 9.55 4.87 -5.86
C TYR A 57 10.72 3.87 -5.79
N ASP A 58 10.74 2.89 -6.71
CA ASP A 58 11.75 1.82 -6.77
C ASP A 58 11.95 1.14 -5.40
N LEU A 59 10.84 0.83 -4.72
CA LEU A 59 10.87 0.18 -3.41
C LEU A 59 11.26 -1.28 -3.56
N ASP A 60 12.29 -1.68 -2.82
CA ASP A 60 12.67 -3.08 -2.74
C ASP A 60 11.60 -3.84 -1.95
N ARG A 61 10.97 -4.81 -2.62
CA ARG A 61 10.01 -5.70 -1.96
C ARG A 61 10.77 -6.52 -0.95
N ARG A 62 10.18 -6.72 0.23
CA ARG A 62 10.78 -7.63 1.20
C ARG A 62 11.01 -8.98 0.52
N PRO A 63 12.24 -9.52 0.55
CA PRO A 63 12.50 -10.82 -0.02
C PRO A 63 11.59 -11.82 0.70
N PRO A 64 10.95 -12.76 -0.02
CA PRO A 64 10.22 -13.83 0.64
C PRO A 64 11.20 -14.44 1.63
N THR A 65 10.82 -14.53 2.90
CA THR A 65 11.70 -15.05 3.94
C THR A 65 11.92 -16.52 3.67
N ILE A 66 12.80 -16.85 2.74
CA ILE A 66 13.38 -18.18 2.59
C ILE A 66 14.15 -18.38 3.88
N ARG A 67 13.49 -19.02 4.85
CA ARG A 67 14.13 -19.65 5.99
C ARG A 67 15.02 -20.75 5.40
N THR A 68 16.21 -20.37 4.96
CA THR A 68 17.29 -21.32 4.75
C THR A 68 17.61 -21.88 6.12
N THR A 69 16.92 -22.98 6.47
CA THR A 69 17.42 -23.93 7.46
C THR A 69 18.66 -24.53 6.81
N ASP A 70 19.77 -23.82 6.95
CA ASP A 70 21.09 -24.39 6.77
C ASP A 70 21.26 -25.41 7.91
N ARG A 71 21.37 -26.69 7.55
CA ARG A 71 21.62 -27.81 8.45
C ARG A 71 22.91 -28.49 8.03
#